data_AF-A0A1W9MGA9-F1
#
_entry.id   AF-A0A1W9MGA9-F1
#
_cell.length_a   1.000
_cell.length_b   1.000
_cell.length_c   1.000
_cell.angle_alpha   90.00
_cell.angle_beta   90.00
_cell.angle_gamma   90.00
#
_symmetry.space_group_name_H-M   'P 1'
#
loop_
_entity.id
_entity.type
_entity.pdbx_description
1 polymer ?
#
loop_
_entity_poly.entity_id
_entity_poly.type
_entity_poly.pdbx_seq_one_letter_code
_entity_poly.pdbx_strand_id
1 'polypeptide(L)'
;MIHSSAPGKLMLFGEHSVVYGNPCIATSINKRLDVYLNDKDKNGKELKCTTIDALGIKAIFPSNCESHKFLNLTITKFFEKYGRKNFELTTKPMPKGLGSSSAVVVAAVKALSTFYNLTWSNDEIFKFSYDVVKEGQNGKASGYDIAVAVYGGTIRYENKNGDVVVKKLKNI
;
A
#
# COMPACT_ATOMS: atom_id res chain seq x y z
N MET A 1 3.45 -7.30 -18.09
CA MET A 1 3.58 -7.60 -16.65
C MET A 1 4.16 -6.38 -15.96
N ILE A 2 3.47 -5.88 -14.94
CA ILE A 2 3.93 -4.77 -14.09
C ILE A 2 4.35 -5.36 -12.74
N HIS A 3 5.51 -4.96 -12.24
CA HIS A 3 6.01 -5.34 -10.92
C HIS A 3 6.21 -4.09 -10.07
N SER A 4 5.75 -4.15 -8.83
CA SER A 4 5.99 -3.13 -7.82
C SER A 4 6.32 -3.78 -6.49
N SER A 5 6.96 -3.03 -5.60
CA SER A 5 7.21 -3.49 -4.24
C SER A 5 7.19 -2.36 -3.22
N ALA A 6 6.88 -2.72 -1.98
CA ALA A 6 6.94 -1.84 -0.83
C ALA A 6 7.77 -2.48 0.29
N PRO A 7 8.66 -1.73 0.96
CA PRO A 7 9.39 -2.24 2.11
C PRO A 7 8.47 -2.37 3.32
N GLY A 8 8.77 -3.34 4.17
CA GLY A 8 8.28 -3.38 5.54
C GLY A 8 8.90 -2.27 6.37
N LYS A 9 8.35 -2.08 7.57
CA LYS A 9 8.77 -1.04 8.52
C LYS A 9 9.31 -1.63 9.81
N LEU A 10 10.03 -0.79 10.55
CA LEU A 10 10.29 -0.93 11.98
C LEU A 10 10.03 0.43 12.66
N MET A 11 9.28 0.42 13.77
CA MET A 11 9.13 1.60 14.62
C MET A 11 10.38 1.70 15.51
N LEU A 12 11.08 2.83 15.48
CA LEU A 12 12.25 3.05 16.34
C LEU A 12 11.84 3.78 17.63
N PHE A 13 11.05 4.86 17.50
CA PHE A 13 10.63 5.68 18.64
C PHE A 13 9.25 6.31 18.38
N GLY A 14 8.47 6.55 19.44
CA GLY A 14 7.23 7.33 19.38
C GLY A 14 5.97 6.55 19.04
N GLU A 15 5.91 5.26 19.38
CA GLU A 15 4.75 4.39 19.11
C GLU A 15 3.45 4.90 19.74
N HIS A 16 3.52 5.38 20.99
CA HIS A 16 2.37 6.01 21.64
C HIS A 16 2.19 7.47 21.18
N SER A 17 3.28 8.19 20.96
CA SER A 17 3.28 9.61 20.59
C SER A 17 2.55 9.88 19.27
N VAL A 18 2.78 9.04 18.25
CA VAL A 18 2.19 9.22 16.90
C VAL A 18 0.66 9.13 16.90
N VAL A 19 0.08 8.38 17.83
CA VAL A 19 -1.38 8.25 17.96
C VAL A 19 -2.02 9.57 18.39
N TYR A 20 -1.28 10.42 19.09
CA TYR A 20 -1.73 11.74 19.54
C TYR A 20 -1.21 12.87 18.65
N GLY A 21 -0.74 12.54 17.44
CA GLY A 21 -0.24 13.50 16.46
C GLY A 21 1.13 14.09 16.79
N ASN A 22 1.85 13.51 17.75
CA ASN A 22 3.24 13.89 18.03
C ASN A 22 4.21 13.13 17.09
N PRO A 23 5.46 13.57 16.96
CA PRO A 23 6.43 12.94 16.07
C PRO A 23 6.79 11.50 16.47
N CYS A 24 7.09 10.66 15.48
CA CYS A 24 7.73 9.37 15.64
C CYS A 24 8.91 9.20 14.67
N ILE A 25 9.77 8.24 14.97
CA ILE A 25 10.87 7.84 14.08
C ILE A 25 10.66 6.39 13.70
N ALA A 26 10.65 6.12 12.40
CA ALA A 26 10.50 4.77 11.86
C ALA A 26 11.45 4.57 10.68
N THR A 27 11.81 3.33 10.41
CA THR A 27 12.74 2.98 9.34
C THR A 27 12.20 1.86 8.46
N SER A 28 12.48 1.93 7.16
CA SER A 28 12.21 0.83 6.24
C SER A 28 13.24 -0.28 6.41
N ILE A 29 12.83 -1.53 6.28
CA ILE A 29 13.73 -2.69 6.30
C ILE A 29 13.74 -3.40 4.95
N ASN A 30 14.79 -4.19 4.69
CA ASN A 30 14.95 -4.93 3.44
C ASN A 30 14.08 -6.22 3.35
N LYS A 31 12.95 -6.25 4.06
CA LYS A 31 11.90 -7.24 3.87
C LYS A 31 10.80 -6.54 3.09
N ARG A 32 10.57 -6.94 1.85
CA ARG A 32 9.66 -6.26 0.93
C ARG A 32 8.46 -7.15 0.62
N LEU A 33 7.35 -6.52 0.31
CA LEU A 33 6.19 -7.13 -0.30
C LEU A 33 6.20 -6.81 -1.78
N ASP A 34 6.10 -7.84 -2.61
CA ASP A 34 6.04 -7.71 -4.06
C ASP A 34 4.61 -7.87 -4.56
N VAL A 35 4.24 -7.05 -5.53
CA VAL A 35 2.99 -7.13 -6.28
C VAL A 35 3.29 -7.26 -7.76
N TYR A 36 2.58 -8.18 -8.40
CA TYR A 36 2.64 -8.41 -9.84
C TYR A 36 1.26 -8.19 -10.42
N LEU A 37 1.16 -7.41 -11.49
CA LEU A 37 -0.08 -7.14 -12.20
C LEU A 37 0.05 -7.54 -13.66
N ASN A 38 -0.90 -8.35 -14.12
CA ASN A 38 -1.04 -8.75 -15.52
C ASN A 38 -2.44 -8.39 -16.02
N ASP A 39 -2.54 -7.85 -17.22
CA ASP A 39 -3.79 -7.49 -17.90
C ASP A 39 -4.25 -8.55 -18.92
N LYS A 40 -3.34 -9.46 -19.27
CA LYS A 40 -3.59 -10.61 -20.15
C LYS A 40 -3.06 -11.89 -19.53
N ASP A 41 -3.71 -13.01 -19.86
CA ASP A 41 -3.21 -14.33 -19.50
C ASP A 41 -2.01 -14.75 -20.37
N LYS A 42 -1.44 -15.94 -20.10
CA LYS A 42 -0.31 -16.49 -20.87
C LYS A 42 -0.60 -16.68 -22.37
N ASN A 43 -1.87 -16.75 -22.76
CA ASN A 43 -2.34 -16.93 -24.12
C ASN A 43 -2.85 -15.61 -24.74
N GLY A 44 -2.67 -14.47 -24.06
CA GLY A 44 -3.11 -13.15 -24.52
C GLY A 44 -4.60 -12.86 -24.33
N LYS A 45 -5.36 -13.72 -23.64
CA LYS A 45 -6.79 -13.52 -23.37
C LYS A 45 -7.01 -12.49 -22.26
N GLU A 46 -8.11 -11.76 -22.35
CA GLU A 46 -8.55 -10.87 -21.28
C GLU A 46 -8.77 -11.63 -19.97
N LEU A 47 -8.27 -11.04 -18.88
CA LEU A 47 -8.46 -11.53 -17.53
C LEU A 47 -9.77 -11.00 -16.93
N LYS A 48 -10.23 -11.59 -15.85
CA LYS A 48 -11.19 -10.92 -14.95
C LYS A 48 -10.39 -10.17 -13.90
N CYS A 49 -10.93 -9.06 -13.37
CA CYS A 49 -10.35 -8.39 -12.20
C CYS A 49 -10.25 -9.39 -11.03
N THR A 50 -9.03 -9.83 -10.75
CA THR A 50 -8.74 -10.94 -9.82
C THR A 50 -7.59 -10.54 -8.92
N THR A 51 -7.65 -10.99 -7.68
CA THR A 51 -6.60 -10.81 -6.69
C THR A 51 -6.16 -12.17 -6.18
N ILE A 52 -4.86 -12.35 -6.01
CA ILE A 52 -4.27 -13.53 -5.39
C ILE A 52 -3.40 -13.04 -4.23
N ASP A 53 -3.80 -13.36 -3.00
CA ASP A 53 -3.03 -12.94 -1.83
C ASP A 53 -1.78 -13.80 -1.62
N ALA A 54 -0.98 -13.40 -0.63
CA ALA A 54 0.27 -14.07 -0.28
C ALA A 54 0.09 -15.52 0.22
N LEU A 55 -1.13 -15.92 0.58
CA LEU A 55 -1.48 -17.29 0.98
C LEU A 55 -1.97 -18.12 -0.23
N GLY A 56 -2.01 -17.51 -1.42
CA GLY A 56 -2.54 -18.13 -2.64
C GLY A 56 -4.06 -18.11 -2.72
N ILE A 57 -4.74 -17.38 -1.84
CA ILE A 57 -6.21 -17.25 -1.90
C ILE A 57 -6.55 -16.39 -3.11
N LYS A 58 -7.35 -16.95 -4.02
CA LYS A 58 -7.81 -16.29 -5.23
C LYS A 58 -9.21 -15.73 -5.02
N ALA A 59 -9.39 -14.46 -5.37
CA ALA A 59 -10.68 -13.78 -5.29
C ALA A 59 -10.96 -12.93 -6.54
N ILE A 60 -12.16 -13.06 -7.09
CA ILE A 60 -12.63 -12.25 -8.22
C ILE A 60 -13.34 -11.01 -7.66
N PHE A 61 -13.03 -9.82 -8.20
CA PHE A 61 -13.58 -8.56 -7.75
C PHE A 61 -14.98 -8.27 -8.35
N PRO A 62 -15.95 -7.75 -7.55
CA PRO A 62 -15.85 -7.46 -6.13
C PRO A 62 -15.88 -8.74 -5.28
N SER A 63 -15.05 -8.80 -4.24
CA SER A 63 -14.97 -9.94 -3.33
C SER A 63 -15.27 -9.50 -1.89
N ASN A 64 -15.94 -10.38 -1.14
CA ASN A 64 -16.18 -10.22 0.30
C ASN A 64 -15.11 -10.95 1.15
N CYS A 65 -13.97 -11.32 0.54
CA CYS A 65 -12.87 -11.97 1.25
C CYS A 65 -12.17 -10.98 2.18
N GLU A 66 -12.27 -11.19 3.50
CA GLU A 66 -11.71 -10.29 4.51
C GLU A 66 -10.19 -10.15 4.40
N SER A 67 -9.47 -11.23 4.05
CA SER A 67 -8.01 -11.14 3.83
C SER A 67 -7.63 -10.23 2.66
N HIS A 68 -8.56 -9.98 1.74
CA HIS A 68 -8.39 -9.10 0.58
C HIS A 68 -8.98 -7.71 0.81
N LYS A 69 -9.50 -7.38 2.01
CA LYS A 69 -10.19 -6.11 2.30
C LYS A 69 -9.47 -4.89 1.74
N PHE A 70 -8.17 -4.74 2.04
CA PHE A 70 -7.38 -3.59 1.58
C PHE A 70 -7.16 -3.58 0.05
N LEU A 71 -6.97 -4.75 -0.57
CA LEU A 71 -6.86 -4.85 -2.02
C LEU A 71 -8.18 -4.49 -2.70
N ASN A 72 -9.30 -5.03 -2.20
CA ASN A 72 -10.63 -4.72 -2.70
C ASN A 72 -10.91 -3.22 -2.60
N LEU A 73 -10.63 -2.61 -1.46
CA LEU A 73 -10.83 -1.18 -1.28
C LEU A 73 -9.94 -0.34 -2.19
N THR A 74 -8.67 -0.74 -2.37
CA THR A 74 -7.75 -0.08 -3.31
C THR A 74 -8.31 -0.12 -4.73
N ILE A 75 -8.77 -1.30 -5.17
CA ILE A 75 -9.33 -1.51 -6.52
C ILE A 75 -10.61 -0.71 -6.70
N THR A 76 -11.52 -0.72 -5.71
CA THR A 76 -12.75 0.09 -5.72
C THR A 76 -12.44 1.56 -5.97
N LYS A 77 -11.53 2.16 -5.18
CA LYS A 77 -11.17 3.58 -5.34
C LYS A 77 -10.53 3.89 -6.70
N PHE A 78 -9.72 2.98 -7.24
CA PHE A 78 -9.16 3.13 -8.59
C PHE A 78 -10.27 3.07 -9.66
N PHE A 79 -11.24 2.19 -9.52
CA PHE A 79 -12.36 2.07 -10.46
C PHE A 79 -13.29 3.28 -10.42
N GLU A 80 -13.58 3.80 -9.23
CA GLU A 80 -14.36 5.02 -9.06
C GLU A 80 -13.69 6.22 -9.72
N LYS A 81 -12.37 6.34 -9.60
CA LYS A 81 -11.62 7.51 -10.09
C LYS A 81 -11.18 7.43 -11.55
N TYR A 82 -10.84 6.24 -12.04
CA TYR A 82 -10.20 6.06 -13.36
C TYR A 82 -10.92 5.06 -14.28
N GLY A 83 -12.05 4.51 -13.85
CA GLY A 83 -12.83 3.54 -14.61
C GLY A 83 -12.35 2.09 -14.44
N ARG A 84 -13.27 1.16 -14.70
CA ARG A 84 -13.02 -0.28 -14.51
C ARG A 84 -12.09 -0.84 -15.59
N LYS A 85 -11.13 -1.66 -15.16
CA LYS A 85 -10.26 -2.46 -16.05
C LYS A 85 -10.12 -3.88 -15.53
N ASN A 86 -9.67 -4.76 -16.41
CA ASN A 86 -9.46 -6.16 -16.13
C ASN A 86 -7.97 -6.46 -15.95
N PHE A 87 -7.63 -7.15 -14.84
CA PHE A 87 -6.27 -7.56 -14.51
C PHE A 87 -6.27 -8.65 -13.43
N GLU A 88 -5.18 -9.40 -13.34
CA GLU A 88 -4.86 -10.25 -12.18
C GLU A 88 -3.74 -9.58 -11.39
N LEU A 89 -3.98 -9.33 -10.09
CA LEU A 89 -3.03 -8.76 -9.14
C LEU A 89 -2.63 -9.82 -8.12
N THR A 90 -1.34 -10.15 -8.08
CA THR A 90 -0.79 -11.19 -7.19
C THR A 90 0.18 -10.56 -6.21
N THR A 91 -0.03 -10.81 -4.92
CA THR A 91 0.90 -10.40 -3.84
C THR A 91 1.79 -11.57 -3.43
N LYS A 92 3.06 -11.33 -3.11
CA LYS A 92 3.94 -12.32 -2.48
C LYS A 92 4.06 -12.09 -0.97
N PRO A 93 4.30 -13.15 -0.17
CA PRO A 93 4.39 -13.05 1.28
C PRO A 93 5.55 -12.19 1.76
N MET A 94 5.29 -11.44 2.84
CA MET A 94 6.28 -10.77 3.67
C MET A 94 6.17 -11.33 5.11
N PRO A 95 7.27 -11.43 5.88
CA PRO A 95 7.20 -11.89 7.27
C PRO A 95 6.22 -11.07 8.12
N LYS A 96 5.46 -11.74 8.99
CA LYS A 96 4.46 -11.13 9.88
C LYS A 96 5.11 -10.10 10.82
N GLY A 97 4.37 -9.06 11.21
CA GLY A 97 4.79 -8.04 12.19
C GLY A 97 5.44 -6.77 11.62
N LEU A 98 5.65 -6.70 10.30
CA LEU A 98 6.43 -5.64 9.65
C LEU A 98 5.59 -4.59 8.89
N GLY A 99 4.31 -4.42 9.26
CA GLY A 99 3.40 -3.49 8.60
C GLY A 99 2.87 -4.02 7.25
N SER A 100 2.45 -5.29 7.21
CA SER A 100 2.05 -5.98 5.98
C SER A 100 0.88 -5.31 5.25
N SER A 101 -0.14 -4.83 5.95
CA SER A 101 -1.33 -4.24 5.30
C SER A 101 -1.01 -2.96 4.52
N SER A 102 -0.25 -2.05 5.13
CA SER A 102 0.17 -0.80 4.48
C SER A 102 1.14 -1.05 3.34
N ALA A 103 2.04 -2.04 3.46
CA ALA A 103 2.90 -2.47 2.38
C ALA A 103 2.10 -3.05 1.19
N VAL A 104 1.07 -3.87 1.43
CA VAL A 104 0.15 -4.38 0.40
C VAL A 104 -0.50 -3.20 -0.35
N VAL A 105 -1.08 -2.25 0.38
CA VAL A 105 -1.75 -1.09 -0.24
C VAL A 105 -0.77 -0.28 -1.08
N VAL A 106 0.39 0.10 -0.52
CA VAL A 106 1.36 0.92 -1.25
C VAL A 106 1.90 0.21 -2.49
N ALA A 107 2.20 -1.09 -2.41
CA ALA A 107 2.65 -1.86 -3.56
C ALA A 107 1.54 -1.97 -4.63
N ALA A 108 0.31 -2.26 -4.22
CA ALA A 108 -0.84 -2.32 -5.13
C ALA A 108 -1.12 -0.98 -5.80
N VAL A 109 -1.08 0.13 -5.03
CA VAL A 109 -1.25 1.49 -5.56
C VAL A 109 -0.18 1.82 -6.58
N LYS A 110 1.10 1.48 -6.34
CA LYS A 110 2.19 1.66 -7.32
C LYS A 110 1.99 0.84 -8.60
N ALA A 111 1.52 -0.40 -8.47
CA ALA A 111 1.23 -1.25 -9.63
C ALA A 111 0.06 -0.70 -10.44
N LEU A 112 -1.02 -0.31 -9.77
CA LEU A 112 -2.22 0.25 -10.40
C LEU A 112 -1.96 1.62 -11.02
N SER A 113 -1.22 2.51 -10.36
CA SER A 113 -0.87 3.82 -10.95
C SER A 113 -0.12 3.62 -12.26
N THR A 114 0.86 2.70 -12.29
CA THR A 114 1.57 2.33 -13.52
C THR A 114 0.64 1.73 -14.58
N PHE A 115 -0.24 0.82 -14.18
CA PHE A 115 -1.21 0.16 -15.08
C PHE A 115 -2.21 1.13 -15.71
N TYR A 116 -2.58 2.19 -14.98
CA TYR A 116 -3.42 3.27 -15.47
C TYR A 116 -2.62 4.38 -16.18
N ASN A 117 -1.32 4.20 -16.42
CA ASN A 117 -0.42 5.16 -17.03
C ASN A 117 -0.36 6.51 -16.27
N LEU A 118 -0.43 6.44 -14.94
CA LEU A 118 -0.34 7.60 -14.05
C LEU A 118 1.09 7.75 -13.53
N THR A 119 1.61 8.98 -13.60
CA THR A 119 2.94 9.34 -13.06
C THR A 119 2.79 10.02 -11.70
N TRP A 120 2.46 9.25 -10.67
CA TRP A 120 2.31 9.79 -9.32
C TRP A 120 3.64 10.00 -8.62
N SER A 121 3.76 11.15 -7.97
CA SER A 121 4.77 11.41 -6.95
C SER A 121 4.59 10.52 -5.72
N ASN A 122 5.63 10.43 -4.89
CA ASN A 122 5.53 9.74 -3.60
C ASN A 122 4.42 10.34 -2.73
N ASP A 123 4.21 11.66 -2.76
CA ASP A 123 3.16 12.31 -1.96
C ASP A 123 1.76 11.93 -2.43
N GLU A 124 1.55 11.76 -3.73
CA GLU A 124 0.29 11.29 -4.29
C GLU A 124 0.03 9.81 -3.93
N ILE A 125 1.05 8.96 -4.03
CA ILE A 125 0.97 7.56 -3.60
C ILE A 125 0.66 7.49 -2.10
N PHE A 126 1.32 8.31 -1.28
CA PHE A 126 1.10 8.37 0.16
C PHE A 126 -0.34 8.78 0.47
N LYS A 127 -0.82 9.90 -0.09
CA LYS A 127 -2.18 10.41 0.15
C LYS A 127 -3.24 9.37 -0.23
N PHE A 128 -3.15 8.80 -1.43
CA PHE A 128 -4.10 7.78 -1.88
C PHE A 128 -4.08 6.54 -0.98
N SER A 129 -2.88 6.05 -0.62
CA SER A 129 -2.73 4.89 0.25
C SER A 129 -3.25 5.17 1.67
N TYR A 130 -3.03 6.39 2.17
CA TYR A 130 -3.53 6.85 3.46
C TYR A 130 -5.06 6.86 3.50
N ASP A 131 -5.71 7.38 2.45
CA ASP A 131 -7.17 7.38 2.37
C ASP A 131 -7.76 5.97 2.33
N VAL A 132 -7.14 5.05 1.55
CA VAL A 132 -7.52 3.63 1.53
C VAL A 132 -7.39 3.02 2.93
N VAL A 133 -6.24 3.18 3.58
CA VAL A 133 -6.01 2.55 4.89
C VAL A 133 -6.91 3.13 5.97
N LYS A 134 -7.06 4.46 5.99
CA LYS A 134 -7.94 5.16 6.93
C LYS A 134 -9.38 4.66 6.81
N GLU A 135 -9.90 4.53 5.60
CA GLU A 135 -11.25 3.99 5.39
C GLU A 135 -11.34 2.51 5.80
N GLY A 136 -10.37 1.68 5.40
CA GLY A 136 -10.32 0.26 5.79
C GLY A 136 -10.19 0.03 7.31
N GLN A 137 -9.76 1.04 8.06
CA GLN A 137 -9.64 1.05 9.52
C GLN A 137 -10.71 1.91 10.21
N ASN A 138 -11.87 2.10 9.58
CA ASN A 138 -13.02 2.82 10.15
C ASN A 138 -12.70 4.26 10.56
N GLY A 139 -11.96 4.97 9.71
CA GLY A 139 -11.66 6.40 9.84
C GLY A 139 -10.40 6.74 10.63
N LYS A 140 -9.68 5.74 11.17
CA LYS A 140 -8.45 5.95 11.97
C LYS A 140 -7.24 5.35 11.27
N ALA A 141 -6.23 6.16 10.99
CA ALA A 141 -4.92 5.69 10.56
C ALA A 141 -3.84 6.66 11.07
N SER A 142 -2.74 6.15 11.62
CA SER A 142 -1.61 6.99 12.02
C SER A 142 -0.80 7.45 10.80
N GLY A 143 -0.67 6.58 9.79
CA GLY A 143 -0.05 6.84 8.49
C GLY A 143 1.47 6.70 8.45
N TYR A 144 2.15 6.54 9.59
CA TYR A 144 3.61 6.43 9.62
C TYR A 144 4.13 5.21 8.86
N ASP A 145 3.41 4.10 8.91
CA ASP A 145 3.75 2.83 8.26
C ASP A 145 3.62 2.95 6.73
N ILE A 146 2.59 3.67 6.27
CA ILE A 146 2.40 4.05 4.86
C ILE A 146 3.54 4.97 4.42
N ALA A 147 3.90 5.98 5.23
CA ALA A 147 5.00 6.88 4.93
C ALA A 147 6.33 6.11 4.77
N VAL A 148 6.65 5.20 5.69
CA VAL A 148 7.85 4.34 5.56
C VAL A 148 7.81 3.51 4.28
N ALA A 149 6.66 2.90 3.96
CA ALA A 149 6.48 2.07 2.76
C ALA A 149 6.59 2.87 1.45
N VAL A 150 6.26 4.16 1.48
CA VAL A 150 6.35 5.05 0.32
C VAL A 150 7.75 5.64 0.16
N TYR A 151 8.25 6.35 1.18
CA TYR A 151 9.45 7.18 1.09
C TYR A 151 10.76 6.41 1.36
N GLY A 152 10.68 5.32 2.11
CA GLY A 152 11.83 4.49 2.48
C GLY A 152 12.90 5.21 3.32
N GLY A 153 13.88 4.43 3.78
CA GLY A 153 14.92 4.88 4.71
C GLY A 153 14.36 5.15 6.11
N THR A 154 15.12 5.87 6.91
CA THR A 154 14.70 6.33 8.24
C THR A 154 14.04 7.71 8.13
N ILE A 155 12.84 7.83 8.69
CA ILE A 155 12.03 9.05 8.62
C ILE A 155 11.61 9.49 10.02
N ARG A 156 11.56 10.81 10.21
CA ARG A 156 10.72 11.45 11.23
C ARG A 156 9.36 11.72 10.60
N TYR A 157 8.31 11.18 11.20
CA TYR A 157 6.93 11.34 10.75
C TYR A 157 6.11 12.04 11.83
N GLU A 158 5.23 12.94 11.43
CA GLU A 158 4.33 13.66 12.31
C GLU A 158 3.00 13.89 11.56
N ASN A 159 1.87 13.71 12.24
CA ASN A 159 0.54 13.92 11.68
C ASN A 159 -0.32 14.68 12.68
N LYS A 160 -0.32 16.01 12.58
CA LYS A 160 -1.04 16.86 13.52
C LYS A 160 -2.38 17.25 12.92
N ASN A 161 -3.44 16.55 13.32
CA ASN A 161 -4.81 16.78 12.83
C ASN A 161 -4.96 16.73 11.30
N GLY A 162 -4.19 15.85 10.62
CA GLY A 162 -4.20 15.71 9.16
C GLY A 162 -3.12 16.50 8.44
N ASP A 163 -2.40 17.39 9.15
CA ASP A 163 -1.18 18.01 8.63
C ASP A 163 -0.01 17.04 8.78
N VAL A 164 0.32 16.37 7.68
CA VAL A 164 1.35 15.33 7.63
C VAL A 164 2.69 15.94 7.24
N VAL A 165 3.68 15.76 8.11
CA VAL A 165 5.07 16.16 7.86
C VAL A 165 5.95 14.92 7.87
N VAL A 166 6.63 14.67 6.74
CA VAL A 166 7.61 13.58 6.60
C VAL A 166 8.98 14.16 6.32
N LYS A 167 9.96 13.86 7.18
CA LYS A 167 11.35 14.27 7.01
C LYS A 167 12.27 13.05 6.99
N LYS A 168 12.99 12.85 5.89
CA LYS A 168 14.02 11.82 5.80
C LYS A 168 15.22 12.20 6.66
N LEU A 169 15.63 11.31 7.55
CA LEU A 169 16.80 11.48 8.39
C LEU A 169 18.02 10.97 7.61
N LYS A 170 19.07 11.80 7.53
CA LYS A 170 20.36 11.44 6.91
C LYS A 170 21.34 11.12 8.04
N ASN A 171 22.16 10.08 7.88
CA ASN A 171 23.25 9.68 8.78
C ASN A 171 22.82 8.96 10.09
N ILE A 172 21.91 8.00 10.00
CA ILE A 172 21.67 6.99 11.05
C ILE A 172 22.24 5.66 10.56
#